data_AF-A0A7S2NTL4-F1
#
_entry.id   AF-A0A7S2NTL4-F1
#
_cell.length_a   1.000
_cell.length_b   1.000
_cell.length_c   1.000
_cell.angle_alpha   90.00
_cell.angle_beta   90.00
_cell.angle_gamma   90.00
#
_symmetry.space_group_name_H-M   'P 1'
#
loop_
_entity.id
_entity.type
_entity.pdbx_description
1 polymer ?
#
loop_
_entity_poly.entity_id
_entity_poly.type
_entity_poly.pdbx_seq_one_letter_code
_entity_poly.pdbx_strand_id
1 'polypeptide(L)'
;VFDISSLSWKNPTYLRDMPEERCAAAAVVLKNKYLVVIGGADKRGTVTASCLIFDIWCNRWSSTPASMDMIKGRSDHTAAVLDREVVVAGGWDLNCSALASVECIDADALLEYAPLHYPLPTL
;
A
#
# COMPACT_ATOMS: atom_id res chain seq x y z
N VAL A 1 -16.70 4.19 5.14
CA VAL A 1 -17.17 4.03 3.75
C VAL A 1 -18.29 5.03 3.52
N PHE A 2 -18.24 5.81 2.44
CA PHE A 2 -19.35 6.68 2.07
C PHE A 2 -20.40 5.86 1.30
N ASP A 3 -21.61 5.77 1.85
CA ASP A 3 -22.72 5.08 1.21
C ASP A 3 -23.45 6.07 0.28
N ILE A 4 -23.43 5.78 -1.03
CA ILE A 4 -24.03 6.65 -2.04
C ILE A 4 -25.56 6.61 -2.04
N SER A 5 -26.17 5.52 -1.54
CA SER A 5 -27.62 5.37 -1.51
C SER A 5 -28.24 6.19 -0.38
N SER A 6 -27.53 6.31 0.74
CA SER A 6 -27.94 7.14 1.88
C SER A 6 -27.20 8.47 1.99
N LEU A 7 -26.27 8.75 1.07
CA LEU A 7 -25.38 9.92 1.04
C LEU A 7 -24.74 10.21 2.41
N SER A 8 -24.29 9.16 3.09
CA SER A 8 -23.80 9.27 4.47
C SER A 8 -22.56 8.43 4.71
N TRP A 9 -21.71 8.92 5.61
CA TRP A 9 -20.57 8.15 6.09
C TRP A 9 -21.05 7.04 7.02
N LYS A 10 -20.77 5.80 6.63
CA LYS A 10 -20.90 4.63 7.50
C LYS A 10 -19.52 4.25 8.01
N ASN A 11 -19.40 4.12 9.33
CA ASN A 11 -18.23 3.47 9.92
C ASN A 11 -18.34 1.98 9.60
N PRO A 12 -17.43 1.42 8.77
CA PRO A 12 -17.37 0.00 8.61
C PRO A 12 -16.75 -0.55 9.90
N THR A 13 -17.57 -0.81 10.91
CA THR A 13 -17.13 -1.37 12.21
C THR A 13 -16.44 -2.74 12.08
N TYR A 14 -16.39 -3.27 10.86
CA TYR A 14 -15.73 -4.51 10.49
C TYR A 14 -14.33 -4.32 9.87
N LEU A 15 -13.85 -3.11 9.53
CA LEU A 15 -12.50 -2.96 8.98
C LEU A 15 -11.46 -2.72 10.07
N ARG A 16 -10.31 -3.38 9.97
CA ARG A 16 -9.16 -3.18 10.85
C ARG A 16 -8.39 -1.94 10.46
N ASP A 17 -8.06 -1.14 11.46
CA ASP A 17 -7.14 -0.02 11.32
C ASP A 17 -5.77 -0.50 10.83
N MET A 18 -5.10 0.37 10.07
CA MET A 18 -3.76 0.13 9.58
C MET A 18 -2.79 0.00 10.77
N PRO A 19 -1.89 -1.00 10.78
CA PRO A 19 -1.03 -1.27 11.94
C PRO A 19 0.05 -0.21 12.18
N GLU A 20 0.35 0.61 11.18
CA GLU A 20 1.34 1.68 11.24
C GLU A 20 0.69 2.98 10.78
N GLU A 21 0.81 4.04 11.58
CA GLU A 21 0.34 5.38 11.21
C GLU A 21 1.16 5.92 10.03
N ARG A 22 0.49 6.30 8.94
CA ARG A 22 1.13 6.93 7.77
C ARG A 22 0.27 8.05 7.22
N CYS A 23 0.88 9.12 6.74
CA CYS A 23 0.27 10.11 5.87
C CYS A 23 1.02 10.18 4.53
N ALA A 24 0.41 10.81 3.53
CA ALA A 24 1.02 11.05 2.21
C ALA A 24 1.57 9.78 1.51
N ALA A 25 1.01 8.60 1.85
CA ALA A 25 1.27 7.35 1.16
C ALA A 25 0.42 7.25 -0.11
N ALA A 26 0.87 6.47 -1.09
CA ALA A 26 0.02 6.05 -2.20
C ALA A 26 -0.61 4.69 -1.89
N ALA A 27 -1.74 4.40 -2.53
CA ALA A 27 -2.38 3.10 -2.42
C ALA A 27 -2.83 2.59 -3.79
N VAL A 28 -2.68 1.29 -4.01
CA VAL A 28 -3.16 0.58 -5.20
C VAL A 28 -4.02 -0.62 -4.81
N VAL A 29 -4.90 -1.06 -5.72
CA VAL A 29 -5.72 -2.25 -5.51
C VAL A 29 -5.26 -3.37 -6.45
N LEU A 30 -4.92 -4.52 -5.89
CA LEU A 30 -4.54 -5.73 -6.62
C LEU A 30 -5.66 -6.77 -6.56
N LYS A 31 -5.92 -7.42 -7.70
CA LYS A 31 -6.92 -8.50 -7.86
C LYS A 31 -8.31 -8.16 -7.29
N ASN A 32 -8.70 -6.88 -7.32
CA ASN A 32 -9.96 -6.36 -6.73
C ASN A 32 -10.18 -6.75 -5.26
N LYS A 33 -9.10 -6.97 -4.51
CA LYS A 33 -9.16 -7.54 -3.16
C LYS A 33 -8.14 -6.94 -2.21
N TYR A 34 -6.90 -6.79 -2.66
CA TYR A 34 -5.80 -6.40 -1.81
C TYR A 34 -5.53 -4.90 -1.97
N LEU A 35 -5.65 -4.14 -0.89
CA LEU A 35 -5.19 -2.75 -0.86
C LEU A 35 -3.73 -2.76 -0.43
N VAL A 36 -2.83 -2.28 -1.30
CA VAL A 36 -1.41 -2.13 -1.00
C VAL A 36 -1.14 -0.66 -0.74
N VAL A 37 -0.68 -0.34 0.47
CA VAL A 37 -0.24 1.01 0.87
C VAL A 37 1.27 1.07 0.77
N ILE A 38 1.80 2.05 0.05
CA ILE A 38 3.21 2.12 -0.34
C ILE A 38 3.80 3.44 0.15
N GLY A 39 4.96 3.35 0.82
CA GLY A 39 5.66 4.51 1.33
C GLY A 39 4.80 5.35 2.29
N GLY A 40 4.94 6.67 2.18
CA GLY A 40 4.35 7.65 3.08
C GLY A 40 5.31 8.07 4.19
N ALA A 41 4.81 8.87 5.14
CA ALA A 41 5.58 9.33 6.29
C ALA A 41 4.84 9.04 7.60
N ASP A 42 5.60 8.75 8.66
CA ASP A 42 5.06 8.62 10.01
C ASP A 42 4.75 9.99 10.64
N LYS A 43 4.21 10.00 11.86
CA LYS A 43 3.90 11.23 12.61
C LYS A 43 5.09 12.15 12.88
N ARG A 44 6.33 11.67 12.70
CA ARG A 44 7.57 12.45 12.86
C ARG A 44 8.07 13.00 11.52
N GLY A 45 7.38 12.70 10.41
CA GLY A 45 7.82 13.04 9.07
C GLY A 45 8.87 12.08 8.51
N THR A 46 9.11 10.94 9.16
CA THR A 46 10.06 9.95 8.66
C THR A 46 9.42 9.22 7.49
N VAL A 47 9.96 9.42 6.28
CA VAL A 47 9.49 8.69 5.10
C VAL A 47 9.86 7.20 5.19
N THR A 48 8.98 6.35 4.70
CA THR A 48 9.22 4.90 4.60
C THR A 48 9.27 4.44 3.15
N ALA A 49 9.97 3.33 2.93
CA ALA A 49 10.06 2.62 1.66
C ALA A 49 9.19 1.35 1.61
N SER A 50 8.59 0.98 2.74
CA SER A 50 7.91 -0.30 2.91
C SER A 50 6.45 -0.29 2.45
N CYS A 51 5.91 -1.48 2.24
CA CYS A 51 4.53 -1.71 1.87
C CYS A 51 3.73 -2.38 2.98
N LEU A 52 2.44 -2.02 3.07
CA LEU A 52 1.44 -2.73 3.86
C LEU A 52 0.37 -3.29 2.94
N ILE A 53 -0.08 -4.51 3.22
CA ILE A 53 -1.07 -5.21 2.40
C ILE A 53 -2.29 -5.49 3.27
N PHE A 54 -3.44 -4.98 2.83
CA PHE A 54 -4.71 -5.26 3.46
C PHE A 54 -5.56 -6.18 2.59
N ASP A 55 -5.96 -7.32 3.15
CA ASP A 55 -6.93 -8.23 2.55
C ASP A 55 -8.34 -7.89 3.06
N ILE A 56 -9.18 -7.37 2.17
CA ILE A 56 -10.55 -6.95 2.48
C ILE A 56 -11.47 -8.10 2.90
N TRP A 57 -11.21 -9.34 2.47
CA TRP A 57 -12.08 -10.49 2.75
C TRP A 57 -11.84 -11.08 4.13
N CYS A 58 -10.58 -11.20 4.54
CA CYS A 58 -10.27 -11.68 5.89
C CYS A 58 -10.06 -10.55 6.90
N ASN A 59 -10.12 -9.29 6.45
CA ASN A 59 -9.95 -8.10 7.27
C ASN A 59 -8.64 -8.16 8.08
N ARG A 60 -7.53 -8.37 7.39
CA ARG A 60 -6.20 -8.44 8.01
C ARG A 60 -5.19 -7.63 7.24
N TRP A 61 -4.19 -7.16 7.98
CA TRP A 61 -3.01 -6.49 7.47
C TRP A 61 -1.80 -7.42 7.55
N SER A 62 -0.88 -7.26 6.62
CA SER A 62 0.48 -7.79 6.66
C SER A 62 1.46 -6.74 6.13
N SER A 63 2.76 -6.95 6.38
CA SER A 63 3.84 -6.13 5.85
C SER A 63 4.72 -6.95 4.92
N THR A 64 5.35 -6.28 3.97
CA THR A 64 6.43 -6.87 3.15
C THR A 64 7.74 -6.91 3.94
N PRO A 65 8.67 -7.84 3.62
CA PRO A 65 10.01 -7.79 4.17
C PRO A 65 10.81 -6.64 3.57
N ALA A 66 11.85 -6.19 4.28
CA ALA A 66 12.73 -5.10 3.84
C ALA A 66 13.43 -5.37 2.50
N SER A 67 13.57 -6.64 2.09
CA SER A 67 14.10 -7.01 0.77
C SER A 67 13.19 -6.60 -0.40
N MET A 68 11.95 -6.21 -0.11
CA MET A 68 10.94 -5.74 -1.08
C MET A 68 10.64 -4.25 -0.91
N ASP A 69 11.35 -3.56 -0.03
CA ASP A 69 11.22 -2.11 0.10
C ASP A 69 11.69 -1.41 -1.18
N MET A 70 11.11 -0.24 -1.45
CA MET A 70 11.67 0.67 -2.46
C MET A 70 13.12 1.00 -2.09
N ILE A 71 13.93 1.28 -3.11
CA ILE A 71 15.30 1.77 -2.95
C ILE A 71 15.29 3.11 -2.19
N LYS A 72 14.29 3.96 -2.46
CA LYS A 72 14.09 5.23 -1.74
C LYS A 72 12.71 5.31 -1.09
N GLY A 73 12.71 5.49 0.22
CA GLY A 73 11.52 5.89 0.96
C GLY A 73 11.01 7.25 0.49
N ARG A 74 9.69 7.37 0.37
CA ARG A 74 9.07 8.55 -0.25
C ARG A 74 7.65 8.82 0.26
N SER A 75 7.29 10.10 0.35
CA SER A 75 5.92 10.60 0.58
C SER A 75 5.43 11.46 -0.59
N ASP A 76 4.13 11.75 -0.63
CA ASP A 76 3.46 12.58 -1.67
C ASP A 76 3.78 12.16 -3.11
N HIS A 77 4.00 10.86 -3.30
CA HIS A 77 4.26 10.24 -4.59
C HIS A 77 2.95 9.72 -5.20
N THR A 78 3.00 9.32 -6.46
CA THR A 78 1.91 8.59 -7.11
C THR A 78 2.27 7.12 -7.28
N ALA A 79 1.26 6.25 -7.27
CA ALA A 79 1.41 4.85 -7.60
C ALA A 79 0.25 4.38 -8.48
N ALA A 80 0.53 3.48 -9.41
CA ALA A 80 -0.45 2.86 -10.28
C ALA A 80 -0.06 1.40 -10.57
N VAL A 81 -1.06 0.57 -10.87
CA VAL A 81 -0.83 -0.78 -11.38
C VAL A 81 -0.78 -0.69 -12.91
N LEU A 82 0.35 -1.09 -13.49
CA LEU A 82 0.54 -1.21 -14.94
C LEU A 82 0.89 -2.66 -15.24
N ASP A 83 -0.04 -3.39 -15.85
CA ASP A 83 0.04 -4.83 -16.08
C ASP A 83 0.31 -5.62 -14.77
N ARG A 84 1.50 -6.20 -14.61
CA ARG A 84 1.92 -6.97 -13.42
C ARG A 84 2.80 -6.16 -12.47
N GLU A 85 2.95 -4.86 -12.70
CA GLU A 85 3.85 -4.02 -11.91
C GLU A 85 3.07 -2.95 -11.15
N VAL A 86 3.46 -2.75 -9.90
CA VAL A 86 3.11 -1.57 -9.13
C VAL A 86 4.18 -0.53 -9.38
N VAL A 87 3.85 0.50 -10.16
CA VAL A 87 4.77 1.57 -10.55
C VAL A 87 4.57 2.76 -9.63
N VAL A 88 5.68 3.24 -9.07
CA VAL A 88 5.74 4.36 -8.12
C VAL A 88 6.62 5.46 -8.68
N ALA A 89 6.11 6.69 -8.73
CA ALA A 89 6.80 7.82 -9.34
C ALA A 89 6.76 9.08 -8.49
N GLY A 90 7.88 9.81 -8.47
CA GLY A 90 7.98 11.11 -7.82
C GLY A 90 7.96 11.06 -6.29
N GLY A 91 7.50 12.15 -5.68
CA GLY A 91 7.40 12.35 -4.24
C GLY A 91 8.60 13.07 -3.62
N TRP A 92 8.65 13.07 -2.30
CA TRP A 92 9.73 13.65 -1.49
C TRP A 92 10.45 12.56 -0.71
N ASP A 93 11.77 12.63 -0.67
CA ASP A 93 12.58 11.77 0.20
C ASP A 93 12.74 12.36 1.62
N LEU A 94 13.50 11.66 2.47
CA LEU A 94 13.74 12.06 3.87
C LEU A 94 14.45 13.42 4.00
N ASN A 95 15.17 13.85 2.97
CA ASN A 95 15.88 15.13 2.95
C ASN A 95 15.02 16.25 2.36
N CYS A 96 13.70 16.04 2.23
CA CYS A 96 12.79 16.95 1.56
C CYS A 96 13.27 17.30 0.13
N SER A 97 13.87 16.34 -0.58
CA SER A 97 14.24 16.49 -1.97
C SER A 97 13.17 15.88 -2.88
N ALA A 98 12.72 16.64 -3.87
CA ALA A 98 11.80 16.15 -4.88
C ALA A 98 12.47 15.06 -5.72
N LEU A 99 11.81 13.92 -5.87
CA LEU A 99 12.30 12.79 -6.63
C LEU A 99 11.79 12.86 -8.08
N ALA A 100 12.68 12.64 -9.03
CA ALA A 100 12.33 12.35 -10.43
C ALA A 100 12.35 10.84 -10.73
N SER A 101 12.67 10.01 -9.72
CA SER A 101 12.83 8.57 -9.88
C SER A 101 11.49 7.84 -9.95
N VAL A 102 11.47 6.82 -10.80
CA VAL A 102 10.43 5.80 -10.89
C VAL A 102 11.00 4.50 -10.34
N GLU A 103 10.19 3.78 -9.58
CA GLU A 103 10.49 2.44 -9.11
C GLU A 103 9.28 1.53 -9.39
N CYS A 104 9.52 0.24 -9.55
CA CYS A 104 8.47 -0.75 -9.78
C CYS A 104 8.63 -1.92 -8.80
N ILE A 105 7.50 -2.50 -8.41
CA ILE A 105 7.44 -3.72 -7.58
C ILE A 105 6.56 -4.72 -8.32
N ASP A 106 7.01 -5.97 -8.47
CA ASP A 106 6.20 -7.03 -9.04
C ASP A 106 4.95 -7.27 -8.18
N ALA A 107 3.78 -7.19 -8.80
CA ALA A 107 2.50 -7.28 -8.11
C ALA A 107 2.22 -8.69 -7.60
N ASP A 108 2.66 -9.74 -8.31
CA ASP A 108 2.46 -11.11 -7.84
C ASP A 108 3.39 -11.40 -6.64
N ALA A 109 4.62 -10.86 -6.62
CA ALA A 109 5.55 -10.92 -5.50
C ALA A 109 5.01 -10.22 -4.24
N LEU A 110 4.35 -9.06 -4.38
CA LEU A 110 3.64 -8.43 -3.25
C LEU A 110 2.60 -9.38 -2.65
N LEU A 111 1.85 -10.09 -3.50
CA LEU A 111 0.76 -10.96 -3.05
C LEU A 111 1.25 -12.20 -2.29
N GLU A 112 2.51 -12.64 -2.47
CA GLU A 112 3.09 -13.72 -1.66
C GLU A 112 3.09 -13.40 -0.16
N TYR A 113 3.09 -12.11 0.19
CA TYR A 113 3.06 -11.61 1.57
C TYR A 113 1.65 -11.20 2.03
N ALA A 114 0.60 -11.48 1.26
CA ALA A 114 -0.77 -11.23 1.71
C ALA A 114 -1.12 -12.06 2.97
N PRO A 115 -2.02 -11.58 3.86
CA PRO A 115 -2.37 -12.23 5.14
C PRO A 115 -2.93 -13.67 5.04
N LEU A 116 -3.23 -14.12 3.81
CA LEU A 116 -3.54 -15.51 3.46
C LEU A 116 -2.71 -15.82 2.21
N HIS A 117 -1.84 -16.84 2.30
CA HIS A 117 -0.90 -17.20 1.23
C HIS A 117 -1.58 -17.22 -0.15
N TYR A 118 -0.98 -16.48 -1.08
CA TYR A 118 -1.36 -16.42 -2.48
C TYR A 118 -0.33 -17.17 -3.35
N PRO A 119 -0.73 -17.89 -4.40
CA PRO A 119 -2.11 -18.25 -4.71
C PRO A 119 -2.66 -19.18 -3.63
N LEU A 120 -3.99 -19.15 -3.42
CA LEU A 120 -4.64 -20.11 -2.52
C LEU A 120 -4.15 -21.53 -2.87
N PRO A 121 -3.88 -22.41 -1.89
CA PRO A 121 -3.55 -23.80 -2.18
C PRO A 121 -4.56 -24.35 -3.17
N THR A 122 -4.09 -24.84 -4.32
CA THR A 122 -4.95 -25.51 -5.30
C THR A 122 -5.62 -26.68 -4.59
N LEU A 123 -6.96 -26.65 -4.48
CA LEU A 123 -7.78 -27.76 -4.00
C LEU A 123 -7.63 -28.99 -4.91
#